data_AF-A0A3Q0J9S3-F1
#
_entry.id   AF-A0A3Q0J9S3-F1
#
_cell.length_a   1.000
_cell.length_b   1.000
_cell.length_c   1.000
_cell.angle_alpha   90.00
_cell.angle_beta   90.00
_cell.angle_gamma   90.00
#
_symmetry.space_group_name_H-M   'P 1'
#
loop_
_entity.id
_entity.type
_entity.pdbx_description
1 polymer ?
#
loop_
_entity_poly.entity_id
_entity_poly.type
_entity_poly.pdbx_seq_one_letter_code
_entity_poly.pdbx_strand_id
1 'polypeptide(L)'
;MLEKDTYNSVVDRLMLMTNTNLDAIAVHSETWGQQLTSAMNVNGGDVSSATTYDYIIHYITFQWKVLFALIPPPKIFHGWLTFFVTLIVMGLIMTLTGDLARRFGCVIGLSDTITGITLVALGTSLPEIVGASFAARGEKEADGCLSHILGRIAVTVLVGVGMPWLVAAIYHAFNMVEKTGDKIDRK
;
A
#
# COMPACT_ATOMS: atom_id res chain seq x y z
N MET A 1 7.58 24.86 -43.25
CA MET A 1 7.37 25.83 -42.14
C MET A 1 6.09 25.48 -41.38
N LEU A 2 4.93 25.38 -42.08
CA LEU A 2 3.62 25.00 -41.50
C LEU A 2 3.56 23.67 -40.71
N GLU A 3 4.39 22.68 -41.05
CA GLU A 3 4.40 21.37 -40.36
C GLU A 3 5.05 21.42 -38.96
N LYS A 4 6.10 22.26 -38.78
CA LYS A 4 6.75 22.44 -37.47
C LYS A 4 5.85 23.20 -36.49
N ASP A 5 5.12 24.20 -36.97
CA ASP A 5 4.22 24.98 -36.13
C ASP A 5 3.01 24.15 -35.69
N THR A 6 2.50 23.30 -36.59
CA THR A 6 1.44 22.33 -36.28
C THR A 6 1.94 21.28 -35.28
N TYR A 7 3.14 20.73 -35.49
CA TYR A 7 3.77 19.77 -34.58
C TYR A 7 3.95 20.33 -33.17
N ASN A 8 4.51 21.55 -33.05
CA ASN A 8 4.68 22.21 -31.75
C ASN A 8 3.34 22.44 -31.06
N SER A 9 2.29 22.84 -31.80
CA SER A 9 0.95 23.02 -31.21
C SER A 9 0.32 21.71 -30.71
N VAL A 10 0.59 20.58 -31.39
CA VAL A 10 0.13 19.25 -30.96
C VAL A 10 0.91 18.79 -29.74
N VAL A 11 2.22 19.03 -29.69
CA VAL A 11 3.06 18.76 -28.52
C VAL A 11 2.64 19.61 -27.32
N ASP A 12 2.33 20.90 -27.51
CA ASP A 12 1.84 21.78 -26.45
C ASP A 12 0.46 21.34 -25.94
N ARG A 13 -0.43 20.90 -26.84
CA ARG A 13 -1.74 20.34 -26.46
C ARG A 13 -1.60 19.00 -25.75
N LEU A 14 -0.66 18.15 -26.17
CA LEU A 14 -0.36 16.90 -25.48
C LEU A 14 0.26 17.16 -24.11
N MET A 15 1.18 18.11 -23.98
CA MET A 15 1.74 18.52 -22.69
C MET A 15 0.66 19.10 -21.78
N LEU A 16 -0.24 19.96 -22.29
CA LEU A 16 -1.36 20.51 -21.52
C LEU A 16 -2.37 19.44 -21.10
N MET A 17 -2.76 18.53 -22.00
CA MET A 17 -3.64 17.39 -21.67
C MET A 17 -2.95 16.42 -20.71
N THR A 18 -1.63 16.25 -20.79
CA THR A 18 -0.86 15.41 -19.87
C THR A 18 -0.76 16.06 -18.49
N ASN A 19 -0.53 17.38 -18.41
CA ASN A 19 -0.43 18.11 -17.13
C ASN A 19 -1.78 18.19 -16.41
N THR A 20 -2.84 18.52 -17.13
CA THR A 20 -4.20 18.61 -16.56
C THR A 20 -4.75 17.25 -16.14
N ASN A 21 -4.37 16.17 -16.84
CA ASN A 21 -4.72 14.81 -16.44
C ASN A 21 -3.79 14.30 -15.32
N LEU A 22 -2.53 14.76 -15.25
CA LEU A 22 -1.63 14.50 -14.11
C LEU A 22 -2.18 15.07 -12.80
N ASP A 23 -2.81 16.25 -12.81
CA ASP A 23 -3.44 16.83 -11.62
C ASP A 23 -4.74 16.11 -11.20
N ALA A 24 -5.49 15.56 -12.16
CA ALA A 24 -6.65 14.71 -11.89
C ALA A 24 -6.26 13.29 -11.42
N ILE A 25 -5.09 12.80 -11.86
CA ILE A 25 -4.45 11.56 -11.40
C ILE A 25 -3.67 11.80 -10.09
N ALA A 26 -3.32 13.06 -9.77
CA ALA A 26 -2.77 13.48 -8.49
C ALA A 26 -3.86 13.49 -7.40
N VAL A 27 -4.46 12.32 -7.18
CA VAL A 27 -5.24 11.95 -5.98
C VAL A 27 -4.30 11.84 -4.77
N HIS A 28 -3.30 12.72 -4.66
CA HIS A 28 -2.26 12.71 -3.63
C HIS A 28 -2.07 14.12 -3.11
N SER A 29 -2.66 14.35 -1.94
CA SER A 29 -2.52 15.53 -1.11
C SER A 29 -1.03 15.89 -0.89
N GLU A 30 -0.70 17.16 -1.10
CA GLU A 30 0.68 17.59 -1.27
C GLU A 30 1.41 17.78 0.07
N THR A 31 0.66 17.87 1.16
CA THR A 31 1.16 18.10 2.51
C THR A 31 0.31 17.37 3.55
N TRP A 32 0.91 17.04 4.70
CA TRP A 32 0.22 16.44 5.86
C TRP A 32 -1.01 17.26 6.27
N GLY A 33 -0.92 18.59 6.18
CA GLY A 33 -2.04 19.49 6.47
C GLY A 33 -3.21 19.28 5.50
N GLN A 34 -2.94 19.18 4.20
CA GLN A 34 -3.99 18.91 3.21
C GLN A 34 -4.58 17.50 3.36
N GLN A 35 -3.78 16.49 3.75
CA GLN A 35 -4.27 15.15 4.09
C GLN A 35 -5.27 15.18 5.25
N LEU A 36 -4.92 15.89 6.32
CA LEU A 36 -5.77 16.00 7.49
C LEU A 36 -7.02 16.84 7.22
N THR A 37 -6.89 17.97 6.52
CA THR A 37 -8.04 18.81 6.13
C THR A 37 -8.99 18.06 5.19
N SER A 38 -8.47 17.27 4.25
CA SER A 38 -9.28 16.42 3.36
C SER A 38 -9.89 15.23 4.09
N ALA A 39 -9.24 14.74 5.15
CA ALA A 39 -9.80 13.73 6.03
C ALA A 39 -11.01 14.28 6.81
N MET A 40 -10.90 15.52 7.30
CA MET A 40 -11.92 16.21 8.13
C MET A 40 -13.10 16.80 7.33
N ASN A 41 -12.92 17.14 6.06
CA ASN A 41 -14.01 17.71 5.24
C ASN A 41 -14.87 16.63 4.56
N VAL A 42 -16.19 16.82 4.62
CA VAL A 42 -17.18 16.06 3.82
C VAL A 42 -17.12 16.60 2.39
N ASN A 43 -17.00 15.71 1.40
CA ASN A 43 -16.93 16.06 -0.04
C ASN A 43 -15.92 17.19 -0.37
N GLY A 44 -14.71 17.14 0.21
CA GLY A 44 -13.64 18.13 -0.09
C GLY A 44 -13.91 19.56 0.40
N GLY A 45 -15.02 19.82 1.10
CA GLY A 45 -15.42 21.14 1.57
C GLY A 45 -16.63 21.73 0.84
N ASP A 46 -17.18 21.05 -0.18
CA ASP A 46 -18.42 21.49 -0.83
C ASP A 46 -19.65 20.90 -0.10
N VAL A 47 -20.06 21.59 0.95
CA VAL A 47 -21.26 21.24 1.73
C VAL A 47 -22.57 21.55 1.00
N SER A 48 -22.52 22.25 -0.14
CA SER A 48 -23.71 22.74 -0.85
C SER A 48 -24.31 21.72 -1.83
N SER A 49 -23.49 20.79 -2.32
CA SER A 49 -23.88 19.68 -3.22
C SER A 49 -23.92 18.31 -2.51
N ALA A 50 -23.58 18.27 -1.22
CA ALA A 50 -23.42 17.03 -0.46
C ALA A 50 -24.76 16.33 -0.19
N THR A 51 -24.87 15.08 -0.65
CA THR A 51 -26.07 14.26 -0.43
C THR A 51 -26.04 13.65 0.98
N THR A 52 -27.19 13.32 1.59
CA THR A 52 -27.24 12.63 2.91
C THR A 52 -26.38 11.36 2.95
N TYR A 53 -26.24 10.68 1.81
CA TYR A 53 -25.32 9.54 1.65
C TYR A 53 -23.85 9.92 1.90
N ASP A 54 -23.40 11.11 1.46
CA ASP A 54 -22.02 11.58 1.64
C ASP A 54 -21.65 11.80 3.11
N TYR A 55 -22.61 12.27 3.92
CA TYR A 55 -22.40 12.45 5.35
C TYR A 55 -22.34 11.11 6.09
N ILE A 56 -23.17 10.14 5.72
CA ILE A 56 -23.19 8.81 6.32
C ILE A 56 -21.88 8.07 6.02
N ILE A 57 -21.44 8.07 4.76
CA ILE A 57 -20.17 7.45 4.38
C ILE A 57 -18.99 8.18 5.03
N HIS A 58 -19.06 9.50 5.18
CA HIS A 58 -17.99 10.25 5.83
C HIS A 58 -17.86 9.87 7.30
N TYR A 59 -18.98 9.80 8.04
CA TYR A 59 -18.96 9.38 9.44
C TYR A 59 -18.43 7.96 9.63
N ILE A 60 -18.86 7.02 8.77
CA ILE A 60 -18.42 5.62 8.83
C ILE A 60 -16.95 5.47 8.42
N THR A 61 -16.43 6.31 7.54
CA THR A 61 -15.03 6.22 7.10
C THR A 61 -14.09 7.11 7.90
N PHE A 62 -14.61 8.00 8.75
CA PHE A 62 -13.83 9.01 9.47
C PHE A 62 -12.67 8.41 10.26
N GLN A 63 -12.93 7.38 11.07
CA GLN A 63 -11.88 6.72 11.86
C GLN A 63 -10.80 6.05 10.99
N TRP A 64 -11.16 5.61 9.78
CA TRP A 64 -10.22 5.06 8.80
C TRP A 64 -9.45 6.16 8.06
N LYS A 65 -10.11 7.27 7.69
CA LYS A 65 -9.49 8.42 7.02
C LYS A 65 -8.43 9.07 7.91
N VAL A 66 -8.69 9.18 9.22
CA VAL A 66 -7.72 9.71 10.19
C VAL A 66 -6.51 8.78 10.34
N LEU A 67 -6.73 7.46 10.36
CA LEU A 67 -5.66 6.48 10.43
C LEU A 67 -4.77 6.50 9.18
N PHE A 68 -5.35 6.67 7.99
CA PHE A 68 -4.61 6.83 6.74
C PHE A 68 -3.93 8.21 6.60
N ALA A 69 -4.49 9.27 7.19
CA ALA A 69 -3.86 10.59 7.23
C ALA A 69 -2.63 10.65 8.15
N LEU A 70 -2.41 9.63 9.00
CA LEU A 70 -1.20 9.49 9.80
C LEU A 70 -0.02 8.92 8.99
N ILE A 71 -0.25 8.44 7.78
CA ILE A 71 0.80 7.92 6.90
C ILE A 71 1.41 9.10 6.14
N PRO A 72 2.75 9.22 6.08
CA PRO A 72 3.39 10.35 5.44
C PRO A 72 2.99 10.51 3.97
N PRO A 73 2.87 11.76 3.48
CA PRO A 73 2.51 12.04 2.10
C PRO A 73 3.60 11.57 1.13
N PRO A 74 3.21 10.94 0.00
CA PRO A 74 4.08 10.44 -1.06
C PRO A 74 5.05 11.46 -1.68
N LYS A 75 4.86 12.77 -1.47
CA LYS A 75 5.74 13.82 -2.00
C LYS A 75 6.98 14.09 -1.13
N ILE A 76 7.02 13.63 0.12
CA ILE A 76 8.20 13.79 0.97
C ILE A 76 9.27 12.78 0.54
N PHE A 77 10.47 13.25 0.15
CA PHE A 77 11.62 12.41 -0.26
C PHE A 77 11.34 11.46 -1.44
N HIS A 78 10.79 11.96 -2.55
CA HIS A 78 10.58 11.17 -3.78
C HIS A 78 9.76 9.87 -3.57
N GLY A 79 8.87 9.85 -2.56
CA GLY A 79 8.01 8.70 -2.26
C GLY A 79 8.66 7.55 -1.49
N TRP A 80 9.99 7.53 -1.34
CA TRP A 80 10.71 6.46 -0.64
C TRP A 80 10.35 6.34 0.84
N LEU A 81 10.19 7.49 1.51
CA LEU A 81 9.80 7.49 2.92
C LEU A 81 8.41 6.88 3.12
N THR A 82 7.48 7.19 2.22
CA THR A 82 6.11 6.68 2.27
C THR A 82 6.09 5.17 2.05
N PHE A 83 6.92 4.65 1.14
CA PHE A 83 7.04 3.23 0.90
C PHE A 83 7.48 2.46 2.15
N PHE A 84 8.55 2.88 2.84
CA PHE A 84 9.00 2.17 4.05
C PHE A 84 8.02 2.31 5.22
N VAL A 85 7.46 3.50 5.44
CA VAL A 85 6.53 3.73 6.55
C VAL A 85 5.24 2.93 6.35
N THR A 86 4.69 2.88 5.14
CA THR A 86 3.51 2.05 4.84
C THR A 86 3.80 0.56 5.01
N LEU A 87 4.96 0.08 4.59
CA LEU A 87 5.37 -1.31 4.81
C LEU A 87 5.44 -1.67 6.31
N ILE A 88 6.02 -0.78 7.13
CA ILE A 88 6.12 -0.99 8.59
C ILE A 88 4.72 -1.01 9.23
N VAL A 89 3.88 -0.04 8.89
CA VAL A 89 2.50 0.05 9.42
C VAL A 89 1.68 -1.17 9.01
N MET A 90 1.79 -1.60 7.76
CA MET A 90 1.14 -2.82 7.26
C MET A 90 1.61 -4.06 8.01
N GLY A 91 2.93 -4.21 8.22
CA GLY A 91 3.50 -5.29 9.02
C GLY A 91 2.95 -5.32 10.44
N LEU A 92 2.87 -4.16 11.10
CA LEU A 92 2.32 -4.04 12.45
C LEU A 92 0.84 -4.45 12.49
N ILE A 93 0.02 -3.94 11.57
CA ILE A 93 -1.41 -4.31 11.48
C ILE A 93 -1.58 -5.82 11.22
N MET A 94 -0.74 -6.41 10.37
CA MET A 94 -0.76 -7.86 10.09
C MET A 94 -0.41 -8.69 11.33
N THR A 95 0.60 -8.28 12.10
CA THR A 95 0.96 -8.98 13.35
C THR A 95 -0.17 -8.91 14.39
N LEU A 96 -0.78 -7.75 14.57
CA LEU A 96 -1.92 -7.56 15.48
C LEU A 96 -3.13 -8.42 15.05
N THR A 97 -3.42 -8.46 13.75
CA THR A 97 -4.51 -9.28 13.19
C THR A 97 -4.26 -10.77 13.40
N GLY A 98 -3.01 -11.22 13.21
CA GLY A 98 -2.62 -12.59 13.51
C GLY A 98 -2.80 -12.96 14.98
N ASP A 99 -2.43 -12.08 15.90
CA ASP A 99 -2.59 -12.32 17.34
C ASP A 99 -4.06 -12.32 17.78
N LEU A 100 -4.88 -11.44 17.20
CA LEU A 100 -6.33 -11.48 17.38
C LEU A 100 -6.92 -12.79 16.86
N ALA A 101 -6.53 -13.21 15.66
CA ALA A 101 -7.01 -14.44 15.04
C ALA A 101 -6.66 -15.69 15.85
N ARG A 102 -5.47 -15.76 16.46
CA ARG A 102 -5.10 -16.85 17.38
C ARG A 102 -6.00 -16.88 18.61
N ARG A 103 -6.25 -15.72 19.23
CA ARG A 103 -7.17 -15.62 20.39
C ARG A 103 -8.60 -16.01 20.03
N PHE A 104 -9.07 -15.67 18.83
CA PHE A 104 -10.37 -16.14 18.32
C PHE A 104 -10.38 -17.64 18.01
N GLY A 105 -9.27 -18.20 17.51
CA GLY A 105 -9.10 -19.64 17.26
C GLY A 105 -9.29 -20.49 18.52
N CYS A 106 -8.70 -20.05 19.64
CA CYS A 106 -8.89 -20.65 20.96
C CYS A 106 -10.37 -20.70 21.41
N VAL A 107 -11.19 -19.71 21.06
CA VAL A 107 -12.62 -19.67 21.42
C VAL A 107 -13.45 -20.62 20.55
N ILE A 108 -13.03 -20.81 19.31
CA ILE A 108 -13.73 -21.64 18.31
C ILE A 108 -13.28 -23.11 18.38
N GLY A 109 -12.21 -23.42 19.12
CA GLY A 109 -11.66 -24.77 19.27
C GLY A 109 -10.90 -25.26 18.03
N LEU A 110 -10.45 -24.33 17.18
CA LEU A 110 -9.64 -24.61 15.99
C LEU A 110 -8.16 -24.36 16.27
N SER A 111 -7.27 -24.99 15.50
CA SER A 111 -5.83 -24.73 15.58
C SER A 111 -5.52 -23.26 15.25
N ASP A 112 -4.95 -22.56 16.23
CA ASP A 112 -4.58 -21.13 16.17
C ASP A 112 -3.79 -20.77 14.91
N THR A 113 -2.94 -21.68 14.44
CA THR A 113 -2.12 -21.50 13.24
C THR A 113 -2.97 -21.45 11.97
N ILE A 114 -3.97 -22.33 11.85
CA ILE A 114 -4.81 -22.41 10.64
C ILE A 114 -5.74 -21.20 10.59
N THR A 115 -6.39 -20.89 11.71
CA THR A 115 -7.30 -19.74 11.81
C THR A 115 -6.58 -18.42 11.56
N GLY A 116 -5.35 -18.27 12.07
CA GLY A 116 -4.50 -17.11 11.79
C GLY A 116 -4.16 -16.96 10.31
N ILE A 117 -3.69 -18.02 9.67
CA ILE A 117 -3.27 -17.98 8.26
C ILE A 117 -4.48 -17.74 7.34
N THR A 118 -5.62 -18.39 7.59
CA THR A 118 -6.81 -18.23 6.73
C THR A 118 -7.44 -16.85 6.87
N LEU A 119 -7.59 -16.31 8.09
CA LEU A 119 -8.14 -14.96 8.29
C LEU A 119 -7.24 -13.88 7.68
N VAL A 120 -5.91 -14.01 7.84
CA VAL A 120 -4.95 -13.09 7.23
C VAL A 120 -4.97 -13.20 5.71
N ALA A 121 -4.96 -14.43 5.16
CA ALA A 121 -5.02 -14.65 3.72
C ALA A 121 -6.29 -14.03 3.11
N LEU A 122 -7.46 -14.31 3.69
CA LEU A 122 -8.73 -13.72 3.26
C LEU A 122 -8.71 -12.18 3.36
N GLY A 123 -8.17 -11.64 4.45
CA GLY A 123 -8.03 -10.20 4.66
C GLY A 123 -7.14 -9.52 3.62
N THR A 124 -6.12 -10.20 3.09
CA THR A 124 -5.23 -9.67 2.04
C THR A 124 -5.76 -9.83 0.61
N SER A 125 -6.52 -10.90 0.34
CA SER A 125 -7.05 -11.19 -1.00
C SER A 125 -8.30 -10.40 -1.35
N LEU A 126 -9.16 -10.06 -0.38
CA LEU A 126 -10.36 -9.25 -0.67
C LEU A 126 -10.01 -7.87 -1.24
N PRO A 127 -9.10 -7.07 -0.62
CA PRO A 127 -8.66 -5.80 -1.20
C PRO A 127 -7.91 -5.97 -2.52
N GLU A 128 -7.19 -7.09 -2.70
CA GLU A 128 -6.50 -7.41 -3.96
C GLU A 128 -7.46 -7.49 -5.13
N ILE A 129 -8.52 -8.28 -4.95
CA ILE A 129 -9.52 -8.53 -5.97
C ILE A 129 -10.23 -7.23 -6.30
N VAL A 130 -10.56 -6.41 -5.29
CA VAL A 130 -11.19 -5.11 -5.49
C VAL A 130 -10.27 -4.17 -6.28
N GLY A 131 -8.99 -4.04 -5.91
CA GLY A 131 -8.03 -3.21 -6.63
C GLY A 131 -7.81 -3.67 -8.08
N ALA A 132 -7.64 -4.98 -8.29
CA ALA A 132 -7.51 -5.58 -9.61
C ALA A 132 -8.79 -5.38 -10.45
N SER A 133 -9.97 -5.47 -9.84
CA SER A 133 -11.26 -5.23 -10.51
C SER A 133 -11.42 -3.78 -10.94
N PHE A 134 -10.96 -2.82 -10.13
CA PHE A 134 -10.95 -1.41 -10.50
C PHE A 134 -9.98 -1.14 -11.66
N ALA A 135 -8.78 -1.72 -11.61
CA ALA A 135 -7.81 -1.61 -12.71
C ALA A 135 -8.38 -2.18 -14.02
N ALA A 136 -9.04 -3.34 -13.96
CA ALA A 136 -9.67 -3.96 -15.13
C ALA A 136 -10.86 -3.18 -15.69
N ARG A 137 -11.55 -2.37 -14.88
CA ARG A 137 -12.68 -1.52 -15.32
C ARG A 137 -12.23 -0.17 -15.87
N GLY A 138 -11.04 0.29 -15.49
CA GLY A 138 -10.52 1.61 -15.88
C GLY A 138 -9.87 1.64 -17.26
N GLU A 139 -9.44 0.50 -17.78
CA GLU A 139 -8.75 0.38 -19.07
C GLU A 139 -9.54 -0.47 -20.07
N LYS A 140 -9.36 -0.22 -21.36
CA LYS A 140 -9.93 -1.06 -22.44
C LYS A 140 -9.25 -2.43 -22.52
N GLU A 141 -8.01 -2.52 -22.07
CA GLU A 141 -7.16 -3.71 -22.09
C GLU A 141 -6.96 -4.19 -20.64
N ALA A 142 -6.77 -5.50 -20.44
CA ALA A 142 -6.62 -6.08 -19.09
C ALA A 142 -5.19 -5.94 -18.50
N ASP A 143 -4.31 -5.20 -19.17
CA ASP A 143 -2.88 -5.08 -18.83
C ASP A 143 -2.65 -4.43 -17.46
N GLY A 144 -3.47 -3.43 -17.08
CA GLY A 144 -3.45 -2.84 -15.74
C GLY A 144 -3.76 -3.85 -14.63
N CYS A 145 -4.66 -4.80 -14.87
CA CYS A 145 -4.96 -5.87 -13.91
C CYS A 145 -3.81 -6.88 -13.81
N LEU A 146 -3.23 -7.26 -14.95
CA LEU A 146 -2.12 -8.22 -14.99
C LEU A 146 -0.89 -7.66 -14.26
N SER A 147 -0.53 -6.40 -14.52
CA SER A 147 0.60 -5.75 -13.85
C SER A 147 0.40 -5.65 -12.34
N HIS A 148 -0.82 -5.37 -11.88
CA HIS A 148 -1.16 -5.34 -10.45
C HIS A 148 -0.97 -6.70 -9.77
N ILE A 149 -1.49 -7.78 -10.38
CA ILE A 149 -1.37 -9.15 -9.82
C ILE A 149 0.10 -9.61 -9.83
N LEU A 150 0.81 -9.44 -10.95
CA LEU A 150 2.21 -9.83 -11.06
C LEU A 150 3.10 -9.07 -10.08
N GLY A 151 2.89 -7.77 -9.92
CA GLY A 151 3.61 -6.95 -8.96
C GLY A 151 3.42 -7.45 -7.52
N ARG A 152 2.18 -7.79 -7.15
CA ARG A 152 1.87 -8.32 -5.81
C ARG A 152 2.48 -9.69 -5.55
N ILE A 153 2.46 -10.59 -6.54
CA ILE A 153 3.12 -11.90 -6.45
C ILE A 153 4.64 -11.71 -6.27
N ALA A 154 5.25 -10.83 -7.06
CA ALA A 154 6.68 -10.54 -6.98
C ALA A 154 7.08 -10.03 -5.59
N VAL A 155 6.33 -9.09 -5.02
CA VAL A 155 6.60 -8.57 -3.66
C VAL A 155 6.44 -9.67 -2.61
N THR A 156 5.41 -10.51 -2.71
CA THR A 156 5.18 -11.60 -1.74
C THR A 156 6.33 -12.62 -1.75
N VAL A 157 6.82 -13.00 -2.93
CA VAL A 157 7.91 -13.98 -3.06
C VAL A 157 9.26 -13.36 -2.69
N LEU A 158 9.59 -12.20 -3.25
CA LEU A 158 10.91 -11.57 -3.04
C LEU A 158 11.05 -10.96 -1.65
N VAL A 159 10.08 -10.15 -1.25
CA VAL A 159 10.14 -9.42 0.03
C VAL A 159 9.56 -10.28 1.16
N GLY A 160 8.43 -10.94 0.93
CA GLY A 160 7.76 -11.74 1.96
C GLY A 160 8.53 -12.99 2.35
N VAL A 161 9.05 -13.77 1.39
CA VAL A 161 9.82 -15.00 1.67
C VAL A 161 11.32 -14.77 1.56
N GLY A 162 11.78 -14.04 0.54
CA GLY A 162 13.21 -13.85 0.30
C GLY A 162 13.94 -13.02 1.37
N MET A 163 13.34 -11.94 1.87
CA MET A 163 14.00 -11.06 2.85
C MET A 163 14.19 -11.74 4.23
N PRO A 164 13.19 -12.41 4.83
CA PRO A 164 13.40 -13.13 6.09
C PRO A 164 14.46 -14.24 5.97
N TRP A 165 14.50 -14.95 4.84
CA TRP A 165 15.50 -15.98 4.61
C TRP A 165 16.92 -15.40 4.51
N LEU A 166 17.09 -14.27 3.83
CA LEU A 166 18.37 -13.56 3.76
C LEU A 166 18.86 -13.14 5.15
N VAL A 167 17.96 -12.58 5.98
CA VAL A 167 18.29 -12.19 7.36
C VAL A 167 18.70 -13.40 8.20
N ALA A 168 17.97 -14.52 8.09
CA ALA A 168 18.30 -15.75 8.80
C ALA A 168 19.67 -16.33 8.37
N ALA A 169 19.96 -16.33 7.06
CA ALA A 169 21.23 -16.79 6.53
C ALA A 169 22.41 -15.96 7.07
N ILE A 170 22.27 -14.63 7.11
CA ILE A 170 23.28 -13.73 7.67
C ILE A 170 23.47 -13.99 9.17
N TYR A 171 22.39 -14.09 9.94
CA TYR A 171 22.46 -14.37 11.38
C TYR A 171 23.17 -15.70 11.69
N HIS A 172 22.84 -16.76 10.95
CA HIS A 172 23.52 -18.05 11.10
C HIS A 172 24.99 -17.99 10.68
N ALA A 173 25.34 -17.24 9.64
CA ALA A 173 26.72 -17.05 9.22
C ALA A 173 27.57 -16.40 10.34
N PHE A 174 27.07 -15.34 10.98
CA PHE A 174 27.78 -14.69 12.09
C PHE A 174 27.92 -15.60 13.32
N ASN A 175 26.86 -16.31 13.70
CA ASN A 175 26.90 -17.22 14.85
C ASN A 175 27.81 -18.44 14.62
N MET A 176 27.97 -18.89 13.37
CA MET A 176 28.90 -19.97 13.02
C MET A 176 30.37 -19.52 13.11
N VAL A 177 30.65 -18.25 12.80
CA VAL A 177 32.00 -17.65 12.92
C VAL A 177 32.41 -17.56 14.38
N GLU A 178 31.53 -17.10 15.27
CA GLU A 178 31.82 -16.98 16.71
C GLU A 178 32.11 -18.34 17.36
N LYS A 179 31.31 -19.37 17.02
CA LYS A 179 31.53 -20.75 17.51
C LYS A 179 32.80 -21.40 16.99
N THR A 180 33.31 -20.96 15.84
CA THR A 180 34.57 -21.46 15.28
C THR A 180 35.77 -20.76 15.92
N GLY A 181 35.65 -19.46 16.23
CA GLY A 181 36.66 -18.69 16.96
C GLY A 181 36.91 -19.21 18.39
N ASP A 182 35.85 -19.43 19.18
CA ASP A 182 35.96 -19.96 20.55
C ASP A 182 36.58 -21.38 20.60
N LYS A 183 36.47 -22.16 19.51
CA LYS A 183 37.09 -23.49 19.42
C LYS A 183 38.57 -23.46 19.07
N ILE A 184 39.07 -22.38 18.47
CA ILE A 184 40.49 -22.23 18.10
C ILE A 184 41.28 -21.68 19.30
N ASP A 185 40.70 -20.79 20.10
CA ASP A 185 41.34 -20.20 21.29
C ASP A 185 41.41 -21.14 22.52
N ARG A 186 40.61 -22.23 22.52
CA ARG A 186 40.64 -23.28 23.56
C ARG A 186 41.60 -24.45 23.28
N LYS A 187 42.41 -24.38 22.22
CA LYS A 187 43.45 -25.37 21.91
C LYS A 187 44.83 -24.75 22.04
#